data_AF-A0A399Z634-F1
#
_entry.id   AF-A0A399Z634-F1
#
_cell.length_a   1.000
_cell.length_b   1.000
_cell.length_c   1.000
_cell.angle_alpha   90.00
_cell.angle_beta   90.00
_cell.angle_gamma   90.00
#
_symmetry.space_group_name_H-M   'P 1'
#
loop_
_entity.id
_entity.type
_entity.pdbx_description
1 polymer ?
#
loop_
_entity_poly.entity_id
_entity_poly.type
_entity_poly.pdbx_seq_one_letter_code
_entity_poly.pdbx_strand_id
1 'polypeptide(L)'
;MNPSSSLKSILAEFFPLHRTLASDDQDKTLRIIGAYMPDSSNYTIETYAPLEKAWTWQVPERYAVHEAYLEIEGGERIVDFKDNPLHIVSYSLPVDKVLSFD
;
A
#
# COMPACT_ATOMS: atom_id res chain seq x y z
N MET A 1 20.60 12.69 6.93
CA MET A 1 20.42 12.12 5.58
C MET A 1 21.19 10.81 5.46
N ASN A 2 20.53 9.74 5.03
CA ASN A 2 21.18 8.47 4.70
C ASN A 2 22.05 8.61 3.44
N PRO A 3 23.25 8.00 3.40
CA PRO A 3 24.04 7.96 2.17
C PRO A 3 23.31 7.12 1.12
N SER A 4 23.25 7.60 -0.12
CA SER A 4 22.69 6.85 -1.25
C SER A 4 23.69 6.75 -2.39
N SER A 5 23.75 5.58 -3.03
CA SER A 5 24.58 5.36 -4.22
C SER A 5 23.86 5.77 -5.51
N SER A 6 22.53 5.80 -5.54
CA SER A 6 21.73 6.22 -6.70
C SER A 6 20.23 6.41 -6.36
N LEU A 7 19.47 7.07 -7.24
CA LEU A 7 18.01 7.07 -7.12
C LEU A 7 17.43 5.64 -7.17
N LYS A 8 18.00 4.77 -8.02
CA LYS A 8 17.54 3.39 -8.20
C LYS A 8 17.65 2.56 -6.91
N SER A 9 18.70 2.76 -6.10
CA SER A 9 18.84 2.06 -4.82
C SER A 9 17.78 2.49 -3.82
N ILE A 10 17.44 3.77 -3.78
CA ILE A 10 16.36 4.28 -2.91
C ILE A 10 15.01 3.70 -3.36
N LEU A 11 14.72 3.72 -4.67
CA LEU A 11 13.48 3.15 -5.21
C LEU A 11 13.32 1.67 -4.85
N ALA A 12 14.42 0.90 -4.85
CA ALA A 12 14.41 -0.52 -4.54
C ALA A 12 13.97 -0.81 -3.08
N GLU A 13 14.17 0.11 -2.14
CA GLU A 13 13.78 -0.07 -0.74
C GLU A 13 12.27 -0.09 -0.53
N PHE A 14 11.52 0.71 -1.30
CA PHE A 14 10.07 0.82 -1.15
C PHE A 14 9.27 0.27 -2.34
N PHE A 15 9.92 -0.16 -3.42
CA PHE A 15 9.25 -0.78 -4.56
C PHE A 15 8.40 -2.01 -4.17
N PRO A 16 8.84 -2.91 -3.28
CA PRO A 16 8.04 -4.08 -2.88
C PRO A 16 6.85 -3.75 -1.97
N LEU A 17 6.75 -2.52 -1.45
CA LEU A 17 5.69 -2.14 -0.52
C LEU A 17 4.37 -1.98 -1.27
N HIS A 18 3.29 -2.53 -0.72
CA HIS A 18 1.95 -2.41 -1.29
C HIS A 18 1.35 -1.05 -0.93
N ARG A 19 1.74 -0.05 -1.72
CA ARG A 19 1.33 1.34 -1.51
C ARG A 19 -0.03 1.60 -2.14
N THR A 20 -1.02 1.87 -1.31
CA THR A 20 -2.28 2.52 -1.70
C THR A 20 -2.33 3.94 -1.14
N LEU A 21 -3.37 4.72 -1.50
CA LEU A 21 -3.50 6.13 -1.08
C LEU A 21 -3.35 6.33 0.45
N ALA A 22 -3.94 5.46 1.29
CA ALA A 22 -3.73 5.46 2.74
C ALA A 22 -3.48 4.02 3.24
N SER A 23 -2.22 3.71 3.56
CA SER A 23 -1.78 2.36 3.98
C SER A 23 -0.52 2.42 4.86
N ASP A 24 -0.26 1.35 5.63
CA ASP A 24 0.97 1.21 6.44
C ASP A 24 2.23 1.31 5.59
N ASP A 25 2.17 0.74 4.40
CA ASP A 25 3.28 0.70 3.45
C ASP A 25 3.52 2.07 2.79
N GLN A 26 2.48 2.89 2.62
CA GLN A 26 2.65 4.29 2.23
C GLN A 26 3.36 5.10 3.33
N ASP A 27 3.02 4.91 4.61
CA ASP A 27 3.71 5.60 5.71
C ASP A 27 5.18 5.17 5.83
N LYS A 28 5.47 3.87 5.66
CA LYS A 28 6.85 3.36 5.57
C LYS A 28 7.60 4.03 4.42
N THR A 29 6.97 4.16 3.26
CA THR A 29 7.57 4.79 2.08
C THR A 29 7.89 6.26 2.32
N LEU A 30 6.98 7.02 2.92
CA LEU A 30 7.22 8.41 3.29
C LEU A 30 8.39 8.54 4.27
N ARG A 31 8.49 7.65 5.26
CA ARG A 31 9.65 7.61 6.18
C ARG A 31 10.97 7.28 5.48
N ILE A 32 10.99 6.31 4.57
CA ILE A 32 12.18 5.97 3.76
C ILE A 32 12.62 7.19 2.95
N ILE A 33 11.68 7.84 2.25
CA ILE A 33 11.96 9.05 1.47
C ILE A 33 12.51 10.17 2.37
N GLY A 34 11.88 10.41 3.52
CA GLY A 34 12.31 11.43 4.49
C GLY A 34 13.73 11.22 5.00
N ALA A 35 14.17 9.97 5.20
CA ALA A 35 15.54 9.66 5.61
C ALA A 35 16.61 10.09 4.59
N TYR A 36 16.24 10.23 3.31
CA TYR A 36 17.11 10.71 2.23
C TYR A 36 17.00 12.21 1.96
N MET A 37 16.05 12.90 2.58
CA MET A 37 15.89 14.34 2.39
C MET A 37 16.96 15.13 3.17
N PRO A 38 17.44 16.27 2.64
CA PRO A 38 18.32 17.16 3.39
C PRO A 38 17.54 17.89 4.48
N ASP A 39 18.22 18.28 5.55
CA ASP A 39 17.59 19.04 6.64
C ASP A 39 16.97 20.36 6.13
N SER A 40 17.56 20.96 5.08
CA SER A 40 17.06 22.16 4.41
C SER A 40 15.74 21.97 3.65
N SER A 41 15.28 20.74 3.45
CA SER A 41 14.00 20.45 2.78
C SER A 41 12.79 20.73 3.66
N ASN A 42 12.97 20.80 4.99
CA ASN A 42 11.89 20.86 5.96
C ASN A 42 10.81 19.78 5.73
N TYR A 43 11.25 18.56 5.37
CA TYR A 43 10.36 17.44 5.10
C TYR A 43 9.60 17.01 6.36
N THR A 44 8.27 17.07 6.31
CA THR A 44 7.37 16.59 7.37
C THR A 44 6.37 15.59 6.81
N ILE A 45 5.85 14.72 7.68
CA ILE A 45 4.76 13.80 7.37
C ILE A 45 3.55 14.27 8.17
N GLU A 46 2.48 14.62 7.47
CA GLU A 46 1.21 15.04 8.06
C GLU A 46 0.20 13.88 8.02
N THR A 47 -0.67 13.80 9.02
CA THR A 47 -1.74 12.80 9.11
C THR A 47 -3.08 13.47 9.35
N TYR A 48 -4.13 12.96 8.73
CA TYR A 48 -5.49 13.48 8.83
C TYR A 48 -6.44 12.38 9.29
N ALA A 49 -7.50 12.75 10.02
CA ALA A 49 -8.47 11.78 10.48
C ALA A 49 -9.31 11.26 9.29
N PRO A 50 -9.67 9.97 9.26
CA PRO A 50 -10.55 9.45 8.22
C PRO A 50 -11.90 10.17 8.27
N LEU A 51 -12.53 10.32 7.10
CA LEU A 51 -13.82 10.99 6.89
C LEU A 51 -13.81 12.52 7.15
N GLU A 52 -12.66 13.10 7.51
CA GLU A 52 -12.52 14.55 7.60
C GLU A 52 -12.75 15.21 6.24
N LYS A 53 -13.44 16.35 6.23
CA LYS A 53 -13.81 17.06 5.00
C LYS A 53 -12.65 17.92 4.49
N ALA A 54 -12.19 17.65 3.27
CA ALA A 54 -11.20 18.45 2.55
C ALA A 54 -11.87 19.10 1.33
N TRP A 55 -12.44 20.30 1.52
CA TRP A 55 -13.31 20.98 0.54
C TRP A 55 -14.46 20.09 0.04
N THR A 56 -14.37 19.58 -1.20
CA THR A 56 -15.37 18.71 -1.82
C THR A 56 -15.07 17.22 -1.63
N TRP A 57 -13.92 16.88 -1.05
CA TRP A 57 -13.46 15.52 -0.80
C TRP A 57 -13.60 15.15 0.68
N GLN A 58 -13.50 13.85 0.97
CA GLN A 58 -13.33 13.31 2.32
C GLN A 58 -12.02 12.53 2.37
N VAL A 59 -11.31 12.61 3.49
CA VAL A 59 -10.11 11.80 3.73
C VAL A 59 -10.52 10.32 3.75
N PRO A 60 -9.90 9.44 2.94
CA PRO A 60 -10.29 8.05 2.86
C PRO A 60 -9.98 7.32 4.16
N GLU A 61 -10.72 6.25 4.43
CA GLU A 61 -10.33 5.28 5.43
C GLU A 61 -9.02 4.58 5.00
N ARG A 62 -8.28 4.10 6.01
CA ARG A 62 -7.05 3.36 5.76
C ARG A 62 -7.38 2.00 5.16
N TYR A 63 -6.69 1.64 4.10
CA TYR A 63 -6.85 0.34 3.44
C TYR A 63 -5.77 -0.63 3.92
N ALA A 64 -6.21 -1.79 4.40
CA ALA A 64 -5.37 -2.89 4.81
C ALA A 64 -5.87 -4.20 4.20
N VAL A 65 -4.95 -4.98 3.64
CA VAL A 65 -5.22 -6.33 3.15
C VAL A 65 -4.54 -7.30 4.10
N HIS A 66 -5.32 -8.11 4.81
CA HIS A 66 -4.79 -9.14 5.70
C HIS A 66 -4.44 -10.41 4.91
N GLU A 67 -5.36 -10.82 4.04
CA GLU A 67 -5.20 -11.95 3.13
C GLU A 67 -6.20 -11.79 1.96
N ALA A 68 -5.80 -12.18 0.76
CA ALA A 68 -6.67 -12.23 -0.41
C ALA A 68 -6.13 -13.27 -1.39
N TYR A 69 -6.97 -14.23 -1.78
CA TYR A 69 -6.60 -15.28 -2.71
C TYR A 69 -7.84 -15.84 -3.41
N LEU A 70 -7.62 -16.57 -4.51
CA LEU A 70 -8.60 -17.46 -5.11
C LEU A 70 -8.08 -18.88 -4.96
N GLU A 71 -8.89 -19.76 -4.39
CA GLU A 71 -8.60 -21.18 -4.27
C GLU A 71 -9.63 -22.03 -5.04
N ILE A 72 -9.19 -23.17 -5.57
CA ILE A 72 -10.07 -24.18 -6.15
C ILE A 72 -10.43 -25.26 -5.11
N GLU A 73 -11.43 -26.10 -5.38
CA GLU A 73 -11.90 -27.15 -4.44
C GLU A 73 -10.80 -28.11 -3.94
N GLY A 74 -9.68 -28.23 -4.67
CA GLY A 74 -8.51 -28.99 -4.25
C GLY A 74 -7.61 -28.31 -3.20
N GLY A 75 -7.95 -27.09 -2.77
CA GLY A 75 -7.15 -26.28 -1.83
C GLY A 75 -5.93 -25.59 -2.46
N GLU A 76 -5.79 -25.66 -3.78
CA GLU A 76 -4.74 -24.94 -4.51
C GLU A 76 -5.15 -23.47 -4.67
N ARG A 77 -4.32 -22.56 -4.14
CA ARG A 77 -4.45 -21.11 -4.40
C ARG A 77 -3.91 -20.81 -5.79
N ILE A 78 -4.78 -20.44 -6.71
CA ILE A 78 -4.44 -20.10 -8.10
C ILE A 78 -4.10 -18.62 -8.29
N VAL A 79 -4.47 -17.78 -7.31
CA VAL A 79 -4.11 -16.36 -7.21
C VAL A 79 -3.90 -16.06 -5.72
N ASP A 80 -2.77 -15.47 -5.31
CA ASP A 80 -2.53 -15.05 -3.93
C ASP A 80 -1.91 -13.65 -3.88
N PHE A 81 -2.49 -12.77 -3.09
CA PHE A 81 -1.98 -11.42 -2.84
C PHE A 81 -0.54 -11.41 -2.31
N LYS A 82 -0.11 -12.47 -1.60
CA LYS A 82 1.26 -12.63 -1.10
C LYS A 82 2.28 -12.74 -2.23
N ASP A 83 1.88 -13.25 -3.40
CA ASP A 83 2.77 -13.40 -4.56
C ASP A 83 2.92 -12.07 -5.31
N ASN A 84 1.81 -11.36 -5.51
CA ASN A 84 1.82 -10.05 -6.14
C ASN A 84 0.64 -9.19 -5.66
N PRO A 85 0.89 -8.00 -5.08
CA PRO A 85 -0.17 -7.13 -4.61
C PRO A 85 -1.08 -6.59 -5.73
N LEU A 86 -0.67 -6.69 -7.00
CA LEU A 86 -1.49 -6.30 -8.15
C LEU A 86 -2.61 -7.29 -8.47
N HIS A 87 -2.67 -8.44 -7.79
CA HIS A 87 -3.78 -9.38 -7.94
C HIS A 87 -5.12 -8.87 -7.39
N ILE A 88 -5.09 -7.84 -6.53
CA ILE A 88 -6.29 -7.20 -6.00
C ILE A 88 -6.48 -5.81 -6.59
N VAL A 89 -7.71 -5.45 -6.88
CA VAL A 89 -8.08 -4.06 -7.13
C VAL A 89 -8.06 -3.32 -5.79
N SER A 90 -7.16 -2.35 -5.62
CA SER A 90 -7.07 -1.58 -4.38
C SER A 90 -8.41 -0.98 -3.97
N TYR A 91 -8.71 -0.95 -2.66
CA TYR A 91 -9.99 -0.54 -2.09
C TYR A 91 -11.18 -1.46 -2.38
N SER A 92 -10.94 -2.71 -2.80
CA SER A 92 -11.99 -3.74 -2.82
C SER A 92 -12.51 -4.00 -1.40
N LEU A 93 -13.82 -4.19 -1.28
CA LEU A 93 -14.43 -4.61 -0.02
C LEU A 93 -14.04 -6.06 0.32
N PRO A 94 -14.02 -6.44 1.60
CA PRO A 94 -13.80 -7.83 1.99
C PRO A 94 -14.90 -8.74 1.42
N VAL A 95 -14.49 -9.88 0.87
CA VAL A 95 -15.39 -10.89 0.31
C VAL A 95 -14.92 -12.26 0.77
N ASP A 96 -15.87 -13.07 1.23
CA ASP A 96 -15.70 -14.49 1.54
C ASP A 96 -16.86 -15.25 0.87
N LYS A 97 -16.58 -15.84 -0.29
CA LYS A 97 -17.59 -16.47 -1.15
C LYS A 97 -17.01 -17.60 -1.98
N VAL A 98 -17.84 -18.61 -2.24
CA VAL A 98 -17.64 -19.58 -3.33
C VAL A 98 -18.34 -19.06 -4.58
N LEU A 99 -17.64 -19.08 -5.71
CA LEU A 99 -18.13 -18.60 -7.00
C LEU A 99 -18.09 -19.76 -8.01
N SER A 100 -19.04 -19.82 -8.93
CA SER A 100 -18.95 -20.67 -10.13
C SER A 100 -18.43 -19.85 -11.31
N PHE A 101 -17.90 -20.54 -12.33
CA PHE A 101 -17.39 -19.92 -13.56
C PHE A 101 -18.48 -19.71 -14.63
N ASP A 102 -19.73 -20.07 -14.34
CA ASP A 102 -20.86 -20.02 -15.28
C ASP A 102 -21.27 -18.59 -15.69
#